data_AF-A0A937N7B6-F1
#
_entry.id   AF-A0A937N7B6-F1
#
_cell.length_a   1.000
_cell.length_b   1.000
_cell.length_c   1.000
_cell.angle_alpha   90.00
_cell.angle_beta   90.00
_cell.angle_gamma   90.00
#
_symmetry.space_group_name_H-M   'P 1'
#
loop_
_entity.id
_entity.type
_entity.pdbx_description
1 polymer ?
#
loop_
_entity_poly.entity_id
_entity_poly.type
_entity_poly.pdbx_seq_one_letter_code
_entity_poly.pdbx_strand_id
1 'polypeptide(L)'
;MRLPVRLTICLFSLVLACAAWLPCVHLFFVPDLDDYRGPAEGRANVIELAERHLDLWAVENSRAAEIDAMRESNPEWDFMGRTFLVMSLANMAISEPDRQAEYLAVMDHVIDDTLRVESERGMYYFLLDYARNGPFLVDPKRSLFVDGEIAMMLASRQTVQVADRYKPLLADRINTVVAQMQAGPVNCAESYPDECWIFCNTVAVAAVRMSDAIDGRDHSTFVRDWLVMAKDRLVDPKTGLLVSSFTVDGRHLDGPEGSSIWMAVHCLRFVDDDFARDQYARAKTELGVTILGFGFAREWPHSWEGVMDVDSGPVIPFLDASPGSSGLALVGAGAFDDEPYLRELLTTVHFAAFPVREDGQMRFAASNQVGDAVMLYACVQGPLLERITEGNTR
;
A
#
# COMPACT_ATOMS: atom_id res chain seq x y z
N MET A 1 37.95 20.27 -35.11
CA MET A 1 37.23 19.77 -36.29
C MET A 1 35.89 20.50 -36.36
N ARG A 2 35.61 21.35 -37.37
CA ARG A 2 34.33 22.08 -37.45
C ARG A 2 33.25 21.12 -37.98
N LEU A 3 32.15 20.96 -37.25
CA LEU A 3 31.00 20.21 -37.77
C LEU A 3 30.49 20.87 -39.06
N PRO A 4 30.07 20.09 -40.07
CA PRO A 4 29.45 20.65 -41.27
C PRO A 4 28.17 21.42 -40.90
N VAL A 5 27.99 22.61 -41.48
CA VAL A 5 26.88 23.55 -41.17
C VAL A 5 25.51 22.87 -41.18
N ARG A 6 25.27 21.94 -42.12
CA ARG A 6 24.03 21.16 -42.19
C ARG A 6 23.80 20.31 -40.95
N LEU A 7 24.85 19.65 -40.44
CA LEU A 7 24.76 18.85 -39.22
C LEU A 7 24.46 19.73 -38.00
N THR A 8 25.05 20.92 -37.92
CA THR A 8 24.74 21.88 -36.86
C THR A 8 23.28 22.34 -36.90
N ILE A 9 22.73 22.64 -38.09
CA ILE A 9 21.32 23.03 -38.25
C ILE A 9 20.39 21.88 -37.87
N CYS A 10 20.69 20.65 -38.28
CA CYS A 10 19.89 19.47 -37.92
C CYS A 10 19.91 19.23 -36.39
N LEU A 11 21.08 19.29 -35.76
CA LEU A 11 21.20 19.14 -34.30
C LEU A 11 20.44 20.23 -33.56
N PHE A 12 20.57 21.49 -34.00
CA PHE A 12 19.81 22.60 -33.40
C PHE A 12 18.30 22.41 -33.56
N SER A 13 17.83 21.98 -34.74
CA SER A 13 16.42 21.72 -35.00
C SER A 13 15.88 20.57 -34.14
N LEU A 14 16.68 19.50 -33.96
CA LEU A 14 16.32 18.39 -33.08
C LEU A 14 16.24 18.84 -31.61
N VAL A 15 17.21 19.63 -31.14
CA VAL A 15 17.19 20.18 -29.77
C VAL A 15 15.96 21.06 -29.55
N LEU A 16 15.64 21.94 -30.51
CA LEU A 16 14.47 22.81 -30.43
C LEU A 16 13.17 22.02 -30.47
N ALA A 17 13.08 20.99 -31.33
CA ALA A 17 11.95 20.08 -31.37
C ALA A 17 11.79 19.32 -30.05
N CYS A 18 12.86 18.75 -29.49
CA CYS A 18 12.83 18.07 -28.20
C CYS A 18 12.41 19.01 -27.05
N ALA A 19 12.97 20.23 -27.00
CA ALA A 19 12.62 21.22 -25.99
C ALA A 19 11.15 21.67 -26.08
N ALA A 20 10.57 21.68 -27.27
CA ALA A 20 9.17 22.02 -27.48
C ALA A 20 8.22 20.83 -27.21
N TRP A 21 8.60 19.62 -27.63
CA TRP A 21 7.71 18.45 -27.61
C TRP A 21 7.79 17.63 -26.33
N LEU A 22 8.98 17.43 -25.74
CA LEU A 22 9.13 16.58 -24.56
C LEU A 22 8.27 17.06 -23.37
N PRO A 23 8.18 18.37 -23.05
CA PRO A 23 7.30 18.85 -21.99
C PRO A 23 5.82 18.64 -22.27
N CYS A 24 5.42 18.36 -23.52
CA CYS A 24 4.04 18.18 -23.92
C CYS A 24 3.63 16.70 -24.02
N VAL A 25 4.56 15.74 -23.93
CA VAL A 25 4.26 14.30 -24.08
C VAL A 25 3.25 13.83 -23.03
N HIS A 26 3.38 14.29 -21.79
CA HIS A 26 2.47 13.90 -20.70
C HIS A 26 1.00 14.20 -21.03
N LEU A 27 0.70 15.26 -21.79
CA LEU A 27 -0.66 15.68 -22.14
C LEU A 27 -1.47 14.62 -22.89
N PHE A 28 -0.81 13.62 -23.51
CA PHE A 28 -1.49 12.49 -24.16
C PHE A 28 -1.88 11.36 -23.19
N PHE A 29 -1.37 11.42 -21.95
CA PHE A 29 -1.53 10.38 -20.93
C PHE A 29 -2.15 10.91 -19.64
N VAL A 30 -2.37 12.22 -19.52
CA VAL A 30 -3.04 12.81 -18.35
C VAL A 30 -4.47 12.25 -18.29
N PRO A 31 -4.84 11.51 -17.23
CA PRO A 31 -6.21 11.07 -17.06
C PRO A 31 -7.09 12.20 -16.57
N ASP A 32 -8.40 12.06 -16.82
CA ASP A 32 -9.37 12.80 -16.04
C ASP A 32 -9.38 12.25 -14.61
N LEU A 33 -9.18 13.12 -13.63
CA LEU A 33 -9.19 12.68 -12.22
C LEU A 33 -10.60 12.29 -11.79
N ASP A 34 -11.65 12.83 -12.41
CA ASP A 34 -13.04 12.51 -12.06
C ASP A 34 -13.37 11.03 -12.36
N ASP A 35 -12.65 10.40 -13.30
CA ASP A 35 -12.77 8.97 -13.57
C ASP A 35 -12.18 8.09 -12.45
N TYR A 36 -11.30 8.67 -11.60
CA TYR A 36 -10.59 7.99 -10.51
C TYR A 36 -11.04 8.44 -9.12
N ARG A 37 -11.51 9.68 -8.98
CA ARG A 37 -11.84 10.36 -7.72
C ARG A 37 -13.20 11.04 -7.82
N GLY A 38 -13.85 11.22 -6.69
CA GLY A 38 -15.17 11.85 -6.61
C GLY A 38 -16.33 10.87 -6.39
N PRO A 39 -17.58 11.29 -6.65
CA PRO A 39 -18.76 10.46 -6.41
C PRO A 39 -18.76 9.18 -7.24
N ALA A 40 -19.33 8.10 -6.71
CA ALA A 40 -19.33 6.79 -7.34
C ALA A 40 -19.83 6.79 -8.80
N GLU A 41 -20.86 7.58 -9.11
CA GLU A 41 -21.45 7.69 -10.45
C GLU A 41 -20.49 8.24 -11.52
N GLY A 42 -19.42 8.95 -11.12
CA GLY A 42 -18.45 9.56 -12.04
C GLY A 42 -17.16 8.76 -12.27
N ARG A 43 -16.85 7.79 -11.39
CA ARG A 43 -15.54 7.11 -11.37
C ARG A 43 -15.48 5.89 -12.30
N ALA A 44 -15.66 6.09 -13.60
CA ALA A 44 -15.74 4.99 -14.57
C ALA A 44 -14.53 4.03 -14.50
N ASN A 45 -13.31 4.56 -14.38
CA ASN A 45 -12.09 3.75 -14.31
C ASN A 45 -11.99 2.94 -13.01
N VAL A 46 -12.49 3.47 -11.89
CA VAL A 46 -12.55 2.74 -10.61
C VAL A 46 -13.52 1.57 -10.71
N ILE A 47 -14.69 1.78 -11.32
CA ILE A 47 -15.69 0.73 -11.51
C ILE A 47 -15.11 -0.38 -12.37
N GLU A 48 -14.52 -0.05 -13.53
CA GLU A 48 -13.92 -1.06 -14.42
C GLU A 48 -12.76 -1.84 -13.75
N LEU A 49 -11.94 -1.18 -12.91
CA LEU A 49 -10.91 -1.86 -12.10
C LEU A 49 -11.53 -2.79 -11.06
N ALA A 50 -12.59 -2.35 -10.39
CA ALA A 50 -13.29 -3.15 -9.38
C ALA A 50 -13.95 -4.39 -10.01
N GLU A 51 -14.64 -4.25 -11.15
CA GLU A 51 -15.31 -5.37 -11.84
C GLU A 51 -14.33 -6.51 -12.13
N ARG A 52 -13.11 -6.19 -12.58
CA ARG A 52 -12.06 -7.20 -12.79
C ARG A 52 -11.79 -8.02 -11.53
N HIS A 53 -11.65 -7.35 -10.38
CA HIS A 53 -11.36 -8.02 -9.11
C HIS A 53 -12.56 -8.81 -8.59
N LEU A 54 -13.78 -8.29 -8.75
CA LEU A 54 -15.01 -8.99 -8.36
C LEU A 54 -15.15 -10.29 -9.16
N ASP A 55 -14.98 -10.23 -10.48
CA ASP A 55 -15.05 -11.41 -11.35
C ASP A 55 -13.92 -12.41 -11.07
N LEU A 56 -12.71 -11.94 -10.77
CA LEU A 56 -11.60 -12.80 -10.37
C LEU A 56 -11.95 -13.61 -9.11
N TRP A 57 -12.66 -13.00 -8.16
CA TRP A 57 -13.07 -13.68 -6.92
C TRP A 57 -14.41 -14.43 -7.01
N ALA A 58 -15.15 -14.25 -8.11
CA ALA A 58 -16.35 -15.02 -8.41
C ALA A 58 -16.05 -16.36 -9.11
N VAL A 59 -14.95 -16.45 -9.88
CA VAL A 59 -14.62 -17.62 -10.71
C VAL A 59 -13.36 -18.36 -10.20
N GLU A 60 -13.56 -19.54 -9.61
CA GLU A 60 -12.50 -20.33 -8.95
C GLU A 60 -11.27 -20.64 -9.83
N ASN A 61 -11.49 -21.07 -11.08
CA ASN A 61 -10.42 -21.56 -11.94
C ASN A 61 -9.51 -20.43 -12.49
N SER A 62 -10.08 -19.26 -12.79
CA SER A 62 -9.27 -18.10 -13.23
C SER A 62 -8.47 -17.53 -12.07
N ARG A 63 -9.06 -17.50 -10.87
CA ARG A 63 -8.37 -17.09 -9.64
C ARG A 63 -7.12 -17.91 -9.38
N ALA A 64 -7.24 -19.25 -9.40
CA ALA A 64 -6.12 -20.12 -9.09
C ALA A 64 -4.92 -19.88 -10.02
N ALA A 65 -5.17 -19.75 -11.32
CA ALA A 65 -4.10 -19.49 -12.29
C ALA A 65 -3.41 -18.14 -12.09
N GLU A 66 -4.17 -17.07 -11.81
CA GLU A 66 -3.61 -15.73 -11.57
C GLU A 66 -2.80 -15.70 -10.26
N ILE A 67 -3.33 -16.30 -9.19
CA ILE A 67 -2.67 -16.39 -7.89
C ILE A 67 -1.39 -17.22 -8.00
N ASP A 68 -1.44 -18.40 -8.61
CA ASP A 68 -0.26 -19.26 -8.75
C ASP A 68 0.86 -18.56 -9.54
N ALA A 69 0.52 -17.91 -10.66
CA ALA A 69 1.49 -17.16 -11.46
C ALA A 69 2.13 -16.00 -10.69
N MET A 70 1.36 -15.29 -9.87
CA MET A 70 1.88 -14.20 -9.04
C MET A 70 2.79 -14.72 -7.93
N ARG A 71 2.40 -15.82 -7.27
CA ARG A 71 3.14 -16.44 -6.17
C ARG A 71 4.45 -17.09 -6.62
N GLU A 72 4.57 -17.50 -7.89
CA GLU A 72 5.85 -17.92 -8.47
C GLU A 72 6.90 -16.81 -8.44
N SER A 73 6.48 -15.54 -8.48
CA SER A 73 7.37 -14.38 -8.40
C SER A 73 7.59 -13.92 -6.96
N ASN A 74 6.50 -13.67 -6.22
CA ASN A 74 6.54 -13.33 -4.80
C ASN A 74 5.24 -13.84 -4.11
N PRO A 75 5.32 -14.78 -3.15
CA PRO A 75 4.16 -15.26 -2.39
C PRO A 75 3.44 -14.17 -1.57
N GLU A 76 4.12 -13.08 -1.20
CA GLU A 76 3.52 -11.97 -0.45
C GLU A 76 2.57 -11.15 -1.31
N TRP A 77 2.78 -11.08 -2.62
CA TRP A 77 1.93 -10.30 -3.53
C TRP A 77 0.48 -10.82 -3.58
N ASP A 78 0.28 -12.13 -3.47
CA ASP A 78 -1.07 -12.72 -3.27
C ASP A 78 -1.71 -12.20 -1.98
N PHE A 79 -0.94 -12.14 -0.91
CA PHE A 79 -1.45 -11.71 0.39
C PHE A 79 -1.77 -10.20 0.42
N MET A 80 -0.85 -9.36 -0.06
CA MET A 80 -1.07 -7.92 -0.19
C MET A 80 -2.23 -7.60 -1.13
N GLY A 81 -2.34 -8.32 -2.26
CA GLY A 81 -3.44 -8.16 -3.20
C GLY A 81 -4.81 -8.43 -2.59
N ARG A 82 -4.89 -9.37 -1.64
CA ARG A 82 -6.11 -9.63 -0.84
C ARG A 82 -6.43 -8.49 0.09
N THR A 83 -5.45 -7.98 0.85
CA THR A 83 -5.68 -6.88 1.79
C THR A 83 -6.13 -5.61 1.07
N PHE A 84 -5.37 -5.18 0.05
CA PHE A 84 -5.73 -3.97 -0.70
C PHE A 84 -7.11 -4.08 -1.35
N LEU A 85 -7.49 -5.27 -1.84
CA LEU A 85 -8.83 -5.50 -2.35
C LEU A 85 -9.90 -5.38 -1.25
N VAL A 86 -9.72 -6.02 -0.09
CA VAL A 86 -10.69 -5.91 1.01
C VAL A 86 -10.82 -4.47 1.49
N MET A 87 -9.72 -3.73 1.62
CA MET A 87 -9.74 -2.31 2.00
C MET A 87 -10.42 -1.45 0.93
N SER A 88 -10.23 -1.75 -0.36
CA SER A 88 -10.90 -1.07 -1.47
C SER A 88 -12.40 -1.28 -1.41
N LEU A 89 -12.83 -2.54 -1.34
CA LEU A 89 -14.24 -2.92 -1.26
C LEU A 89 -14.90 -2.37 0.01
N ALA A 90 -14.17 -2.23 1.12
CA ALA A 90 -14.68 -1.59 2.32
C ALA A 90 -15.03 -0.12 2.09
N ASN A 91 -14.16 0.65 1.43
CA ASN A 91 -14.45 2.04 1.10
C ASN A 91 -15.61 2.14 0.09
N MET A 92 -15.60 1.31 -0.95
CA MET A 92 -16.66 1.28 -1.96
C MET A 92 -18.02 0.92 -1.35
N ALA A 93 -18.06 -0.06 -0.45
CA ALA A 93 -19.29 -0.47 0.25
C ALA A 93 -19.86 0.60 1.18
N ILE A 94 -19.04 1.54 1.64
CA ILE A 94 -19.51 2.70 2.41
C ILE A 94 -20.03 3.78 1.45
N SER A 95 -19.34 4.03 0.34
CA SER A 95 -19.74 5.07 -0.63
C SER A 95 -20.88 4.66 -1.57
N GLU A 96 -21.12 3.36 -1.74
CA GLU A 96 -22.08 2.79 -2.70
C GLU A 96 -23.01 1.78 -2.01
N PRO A 97 -23.98 2.24 -1.21
CA PRO A 97 -24.87 1.36 -0.44
C PRO A 97 -25.64 0.35 -1.29
N ASP A 98 -25.96 0.68 -2.55
CA ASP A 98 -26.72 -0.18 -3.46
C ASP A 98 -25.95 -1.46 -3.85
N ARG A 99 -24.61 -1.40 -3.87
CA ARG A 99 -23.73 -2.55 -4.16
C ARG A 99 -23.07 -3.13 -2.91
N GLN A 100 -23.36 -2.60 -1.73
CA GLN A 100 -22.75 -3.03 -0.47
C GLN A 100 -22.83 -4.55 -0.27
N ALA A 101 -23.97 -5.18 -0.56
CA ALA A 101 -24.14 -6.62 -0.38
C ALA A 101 -23.19 -7.47 -1.25
N GLU A 102 -22.93 -7.01 -2.48
CA GLU A 102 -22.01 -7.64 -3.42
C GLU A 102 -20.57 -7.53 -2.94
N TYR A 103 -20.15 -6.31 -2.56
CA TYR A 103 -18.81 -6.07 -2.04
C TYR A 103 -18.55 -6.85 -0.75
N LEU A 104 -19.52 -6.90 0.18
CA LEU A 104 -19.42 -7.70 1.40
C LEU A 104 -19.27 -9.19 1.11
N ALA A 105 -19.97 -9.72 0.09
CA ALA A 105 -19.86 -11.13 -0.28
C ALA A 105 -18.45 -11.48 -0.80
N VAL A 106 -17.85 -10.60 -1.60
CA VAL A 106 -16.46 -10.80 -2.08
C VAL A 106 -15.46 -10.62 -0.95
N MET A 107 -15.60 -9.60 -0.09
CA MET A 107 -14.75 -9.43 1.09
C MET A 107 -14.79 -10.67 1.99
N ASP A 108 -15.99 -11.21 2.24
CA ASP A 108 -16.19 -12.43 3.02
C ASP A 108 -15.46 -13.62 2.39
N HIS A 109 -15.56 -13.79 1.07
CA HIS A 109 -14.86 -14.86 0.35
C HIS A 109 -13.34 -14.72 0.46
N VAL A 110 -12.79 -13.51 0.26
CA VAL A 110 -11.35 -13.25 0.39
C VAL A 110 -10.86 -13.57 1.80
N ILE A 111 -11.57 -13.10 2.82
CA ILE A 111 -11.20 -13.28 4.24
C ILE A 111 -11.30 -14.76 4.63
N ASP A 112 -12.40 -15.43 4.30
CA ASP A 112 -12.61 -16.84 4.64
C ASP A 112 -11.58 -17.74 3.95
N ASP A 113 -11.25 -17.46 2.69
CA ASP A 113 -10.20 -18.17 1.96
C ASP A 113 -8.83 -17.94 2.60
N THR A 114 -8.52 -16.70 2.98
CA THR A 114 -7.24 -16.34 3.63
C THR A 114 -7.09 -17.04 4.97
N LEU A 115 -8.12 -17.01 5.83
CA LEU A 115 -8.11 -17.69 7.13
C LEU A 115 -7.99 -19.21 6.98
N ARG A 116 -8.70 -19.79 6.00
CA ARG A 116 -8.59 -21.21 5.68
C ARG A 116 -7.15 -21.56 5.27
N VAL A 117 -6.59 -20.84 4.31
CA VAL A 117 -5.22 -21.07 3.82
C VAL A 117 -4.19 -20.92 4.94
N GLU A 118 -4.29 -19.87 5.76
CA GLU A 118 -3.43 -19.69 6.94
C GLU A 118 -3.54 -20.88 7.91
N SER A 119 -4.77 -21.34 8.19
CA SER A 119 -5.00 -22.45 9.13
C SER A 119 -4.47 -23.79 8.61
N GLU A 120 -4.56 -24.04 7.30
CA GLU A 120 -4.16 -25.30 6.67
C GLU A 120 -2.66 -25.36 6.35
N ARG A 121 -2.06 -24.23 5.96
CA ARG A 121 -0.68 -24.16 5.44
C ARG A 121 0.28 -23.40 6.37
N GLY A 122 -0.24 -22.72 7.37
CA GLY A 122 0.51 -21.89 8.32
C GLY A 122 0.94 -20.53 7.74
N MET A 123 1.46 -19.67 8.61
CA MET A 123 1.86 -18.29 8.24
C MET A 123 2.88 -18.23 7.10
N TYR A 124 3.79 -19.22 7.04
CA TYR A 124 4.84 -19.27 6.02
C TYR A 124 4.32 -19.43 4.59
N TYR A 125 3.03 -19.75 4.41
CA TYR A 125 2.44 -19.75 3.08
C TYR A 125 2.42 -18.34 2.46
N PHE A 126 2.30 -17.30 3.28
CA PHE A 126 2.25 -15.90 2.84
C PHE A 126 3.58 -15.18 2.97
N LEU A 127 4.66 -15.87 3.35
CA LEU A 127 5.98 -15.26 3.54
C LEU A 127 6.95 -15.70 2.46
N LEU A 128 7.98 -14.88 2.24
CA LEU A 128 9.16 -15.29 1.51
C LEU A 128 9.86 -16.44 2.24
N ASP A 129 10.49 -17.33 1.47
CA ASP A 129 11.10 -18.56 2.00
C ASP A 129 12.17 -18.30 3.07
N TYR A 130 12.82 -17.13 3.02
CA TYR A 130 13.84 -16.75 4.00
C TYR A 130 13.29 -16.57 5.42
N ALA A 131 11.97 -16.46 5.61
CA ALA A 131 11.33 -16.53 6.93
C ALA A 131 11.67 -17.80 7.71
N ARG A 132 12.16 -18.84 7.02
CA ARG A 132 12.57 -20.13 7.63
C ARG A 132 14.05 -20.17 8.00
N ASN A 133 14.83 -19.13 7.68
CA ASN A 133 16.28 -19.11 7.91
C ASN A 133 16.66 -18.94 9.38
N GLY A 134 15.71 -18.55 10.24
CA GLY A 134 15.94 -18.37 11.67
C GLY A 134 14.67 -18.51 12.50
N PRO A 135 14.79 -18.61 13.84
CA PRO A 135 13.65 -18.58 14.73
C PRO A 135 13.19 -17.14 14.99
N PHE A 136 11.88 -16.92 15.04
CA PHE A 136 11.31 -15.70 15.62
C PHE A 136 11.78 -15.57 17.09
N LEU A 137 12.16 -14.37 17.51
CA LEU A 137 12.73 -14.07 18.82
C LEU A 137 11.68 -13.71 19.87
N VAL A 138 10.56 -13.11 19.47
CA VAL A 138 9.48 -12.66 20.37
C VAL A 138 8.33 -13.66 20.36
N ASP A 139 7.77 -13.96 21.55
CA ASP A 139 6.57 -14.79 21.66
C ASP A 139 5.28 -13.95 21.58
N PRO A 140 4.20 -14.45 20.96
CA PRO A 140 4.14 -15.72 20.22
C PRO A 140 4.98 -15.68 18.94
N LYS A 141 5.56 -16.83 18.55
CA LYS A 141 6.39 -16.99 17.34
C LYS A 141 5.57 -16.87 16.05
N ARG A 142 5.19 -15.64 15.71
CA ARG A 142 4.31 -15.31 14.59
C ARG A 142 4.90 -14.16 13.77
N SER A 143 4.49 -14.07 12.51
CA SER A 143 4.82 -12.95 11.66
C SER A 143 3.78 -11.85 11.82
N LEU A 144 4.25 -10.64 12.18
CA LEU A 144 3.40 -9.46 12.28
C LEU A 144 2.86 -9.03 10.91
N PHE A 145 3.57 -9.33 9.82
CA PHE A 145 3.04 -9.13 8.47
C PHE A 145 1.75 -9.91 8.27
N VAL A 146 1.77 -11.22 8.50
CA VAL A 146 0.58 -12.09 8.38
C VAL A 146 -0.53 -11.68 9.35
N ASP A 147 -0.14 -11.38 10.59
CA ASP A 147 -1.11 -11.10 11.64
C ASP A 147 -1.79 -9.73 11.49
N GLY A 148 -1.01 -8.70 11.16
CA GLY A 148 -1.47 -7.34 10.95
C GLY A 148 -2.38 -7.22 9.71
N GLU A 149 -2.00 -7.84 8.60
CA GLU A 149 -2.78 -7.84 7.35
C GLU A 149 -4.15 -8.54 7.53
N ILE A 150 -4.19 -9.71 8.20
CA ILE A 150 -5.46 -10.38 8.53
C ILE A 150 -6.31 -9.53 9.48
N ALA A 151 -5.68 -8.88 10.48
CA ALA A 151 -6.39 -7.96 11.36
C ALA A 151 -7.00 -6.78 10.58
N MET A 152 -6.23 -6.22 9.63
CA MET A 152 -6.65 -5.11 8.78
C MET A 152 -7.84 -5.49 7.90
N MET A 153 -7.82 -6.68 7.27
CA MET A 153 -8.94 -7.17 6.49
C MET A 153 -10.20 -7.37 7.34
N LEU A 154 -10.07 -8.04 8.50
CA LEU A 154 -11.18 -8.26 9.43
C LEU A 154 -11.76 -6.93 9.94
N ALA A 155 -10.91 -5.99 10.35
CA ALA A 155 -11.33 -4.68 10.84
C ALA A 155 -12.04 -3.88 9.74
N SER A 156 -11.46 -3.83 8.53
CA SER A 156 -12.07 -3.15 7.36
C SER A 156 -13.46 -3.70 7.08
N ARG A 157 -13.61 -5.03 7.07
CA ARG A 157 -14.89 -5.70 6.86
C ARG A 157 -15.92 -5.45 7.96
N GLN A 158 -15.49 -5.45 9.21
CA GLN A 158 -16.36 -5.22 10.37
C GLN A 158 -16.83 -3.75 10.47
N THR A 159 -16.03 -2.80 9.99
CA THR A 159 -16.41 -1.37 9.92
C THR A 159 -17.59 -1.13 8.99
N VAL A 160 -17.65 -1.80 7.84
CA VAL A 160 -18.76 -1.66 6.89
C VAL A 160 -20.06 -2.18 7.50
N GLN A 161 -20.04 -3.42 7.98
CA GLN A 161 -21.19 -4.07 8.60
C GLN A 161 -20.73 -5.17 9.56
N VAL A 162 -21.04 -5.03 10.84
CA VAL A 162 -20.66 -6.02 11.86
C VAL A 162 -21.29 -7.39 11.58
N ALA A 163 -20.44 -8.42 11.54
CA ALA A 163 -20.78 -9.83 11.41
C ALA A 163 -20.29 -10.60 12.64
N ASP A 164 -21.20 -11.33 13.31
CA ASP A 164 -20.91 -12.02 14.56
C ASP A 164 -19.79 -13.07 14.43
N ARG A 165 -19.67 -13.74 13.29
CA ARG A 165 -18.63 -14.74 13.04
C ARG A 165 -17.20 -14.18 13.06
N TYR A 166 -17.03 -12.91 12.69
CA TYR A 166 -15.70 -12.27 12.64
C TYR A 166 -15.32 -11.56 13.94
N LYS A 167 -16.26 -11.34 14.86
CA LYS A 167 -15.97 -10.69 16.16
C LYS A 167 -14.88 -11.42 16.96
N PRO A 168 -15.01 -12.73 17.26
CA PRO A 168 -13.97 -13.42 18.03
C PRO A 168 -12.65 -13.49 17.27
N LEU A 169 -12.70 -13.66 15.94
CA LEU A 169 -11.49 -13.74 15.10
C LEU A 169 -10.69 -12.44 15.11
N LEU A 170 -11.36 -11.29 14.98
CA LEU A 170 -10.72 -9.98 15.11
C LEU A 170 -10.18 -9.77 16.52
N ALA A 171 -10.98 -10.06 17.55
CA ALA A 171 -10.56 -9.87 18.94
C ALA A 171 -9.31 -10.69 19.29
N ASP A 172 -9.29 -11.98 18.95
CA ASP A 172 -8.16 -12.88 19.19
C ASP A 172 -6.92 -12.45 18.42
N ARG A 173 -7.09 -11.99 17.16
CA ARG A 173 -5.97 -11.49 16.36
C ARG A 173 -5.37 -10.22 16.95
N ILE A 174 -6.20 -9.25 17.37
CA ILE A 174 -5.73 -8.02 18.02
C ILE A 174 -5.03 -8.33 19.34
N ASN A 175 -5.57 -9.24 20.15
CA ASN A 175 -4.91 -9.65 21.39
C ASN A 175 -3.52 -10.25 21.13
N THR A 176 -3.39 -11.06 20.08
CA THR A 176 -2.11 -11.66 19.65
C THR A 176 -1.12 -10.59 19.22
N VAL A 177 -1.55 -9.67 18.34
CA VAL A 177 -0.74 -8.56 17.83
C VAL A 177 -0.23 -7.68 18.97
N VAL A 178 -1.13 -7.22 19.85
CA VAL A 178 -0.76 -6.34 20.98
C VAL A 178 0.19 -7.06 21.94
N ALA A 179 -0.10 -8.32 22.28
CA ALA A 179 0.76 -9.10 23.17
C ALA A 179 2.16 -9.30 22.58
N GLN A 180 2.25 -9.61 21.28
CA GLN A 180 3.54 -9.79 20.60
C GLN A 180 4.34 -8.49 20.56
N MET A 181 3.71 -7.39 20.15
CA MET A 181 4.36 -6.09 20.07
C MET A 181 4.85 -5.61 21.44
N GLN A 182 4.03 -5.75 22.50
CA GLN A 182 4.42 -5.38 23.87
C GLN A 182 5.50 -6.28 24.48
N ALA A 183 5.63 -7.52 24.01
CA ALA A 183 6.70 -8.41 24.42
C ALA A 183 8.05 -8.03 23.77
N GLY A 184 8.03 -7.33 22.64
CA GLY A 184 9.22 -6.79 21.98
C GLY A 184 9.86 -5.63 22.76
N PRO A 185 11.20 -5.50 22.77
CA PRO A 185 11.90 -4.49 23.57
C PRO A 185 11.70 -3.05 23.06
N VAL A 186 11.20 -2.87 21.84
CA VAL A 186 10.85 -1.57 21.25
C VAL A 186 9.37 -1.48 20.89
N ASN A 187 8.48 -2.21 21.57
CA ASN A 187 7.03 -2.19 21.29
C ASN A 187 6.66 -2.53 19.83
N CYS A 188 7.56 -3.16 19.07
CA CYS A 188 7.33 -3.66 17.71
C CYS A 188 7.41 -5.18 17.70
N ALA A 189 6.94 -5.79 16.62
CA ALA A 189 7.05 -7.22 16.40
C ALA A 189 7.66 -7.56 15.03
N GLU A 190 8.19 -8.77 14.96
CA GLU A 190 8.90 -9.34 13.82
C GLU A 190 7.95 -9.59 12.64
N SER A 191 8.30 -9.09 11.46
CA SER A 191 7.71 -9.56 10.20
C SER A 191 8.41 -10.85 9.76
N TYR A 192 9.73 -10.89 9.95
CA TYR A 192 10.65 -11.98 9.67
C TYR A 192 11.55 -12.23 10.90
N PRO A 193 12.23 -13.39 11.02
CA PRO A 193 13.09 -13.68 12.17
C PRO A 193 14.18 -12.61 12.40
N ASP A 194 14.17 -12.00 13.59
CA ASP A 194 14.99 -10.85 14.01
C ASP A 194 14.85 -9.60 13.12
N GLU A 195 13.73 -9.45 12.42
CA GLU A 195 13.52 -8.40 11.43
C GLU A 195 12.10 -7.82 11.50
N CYS A 196 12.02 -6.56 11.89
CA CYS A 196 10.79 -5.79 12.01
C CYS A 196 10.70 -4.79 10.85
N TRP A 197 9.55 -4.76 10.18
CA TRP A 197 9.26 -3.80 9.12
C TRP A 197 8.25 -2.75 9.57
N ILE A 198 8.53 -1.47 9.32
CA ILE A 198 7.63 -0.38 9.72
C ILE A 198 6.29 -0.44 8.99
N PHE A 199 6.28 -0.89 7.73
CA PHE A 199 5.08 -1.21 6.98
C PHE A 199 4.16 -2.11 7.81
N CYS A 200 4.68 -3.26 8.26
CA CYS A 200 3.89 -4.26 8.98
C CYS A 200 3.44 -3.75 10.35
N ASN A 201 4.34 -3.08 11.06
CA ASN A 201 4.06 -2.55 12.39
C ASN A 201 2.99 -1.45 12.35
N THR A 202 3.02 -0.56 11.36
CA THR A 202 1.99 0.48 11.21
C THR A 202 0.64 -0.08 10.77
N VAL A 203 0.61 -1.07 9.88
CA VAL A 203 -0.63 -1.82 9.54
C VAL A 203 -1.24 -2.44 10.80
N ALA A 204 -0.42 -3.10 11.63
CA ALA A 204 -0.86 -3.72 12.86
C ALA A 204 -1.44 -2.69 13.86
N VAL A 205 -0.76 -1.57 14.10
CA VAL A 205 -1.27 -0.51 15.00
C VAL A 205 -2.54 0.15 14.44
N ALA A 206 -2.63 0.35 13.13
CA ALA A 206 -3.85 0.87 12.50
C ALA A 206 -5.03 -0.11 12.70
N ALA A 207 -4.81 -1.42 12.51
CA ALA A 207 -5.84 -2.44 12.75
C ALA A 207 -6.31 -2.47 14.23
N VAL A 208 -5.40 -2.25 15.19
CA VAL A 208 -5.76 -2.09 16.61
C VAL A 208 -6.70 -0.90 16.81
N ARG A 209 -6.37 0.27 16.24
CA ARG A 209 -7.20 1.48 16.33
C ARG A 209 -8.57 1.31 15.67
N MET A 210 -8.61 0.63 14.54
CA MET A 210 -9.88 0.30 13.88
C MET A 210 -10.71 -0.65 14.74
N SER A 211 -10.08 -1.67 15.34
CA SER A 211 -10.79 -2.59 16.22
C SER A 211 -11.39 -1.92 17.45
N ASP A 212 -10.67 -0.98 18.07
CA ASP A 212 -11.17 -0.21 19.22
C ASP A 212 -12.47 0.55 18.87
N ALA A 213 -12.51 1.16 17.68
CA ALA A 213 -13.70 1.86 17.20
C ALA A 213 -14.90 0.91 16.90
N ILE A 214 -14.64 -0.38 16.67
CA ILE A 214 -15.67 -1.37 16.32
C ILE A 214 -16.26 -2.02 17.58
N ASP A 215 -15.43 -2.39 18.55
CA ASP A 215 -15.85 -3.18 19.72
C ASP A 215 -15.77 -2.43 21.06
N GLY A 216 -15.28 -1.19 21.07
CA GLY A 216 -15.23 -0.32 22.25
C GLY A 216 -14.11 -0.66 23.23
N ARG A 217 -13.14 -1.51 22.86
CA ARG A 217 -11.89 -1.67 23.62
C ARG A 217 -11.03 -0.41 23.55
N ASP A 218 -10.07 -0.35 24.46
CA ASP A 218 -9.16 0.80 24.59
C ASP A 218 -7.71 0.34 24.65
N HIS A 219 -6.99 0.53 23.53
CA HIS A 219 -5.54 0.34 23.45
C HIS A 219 -4.78 1.68 23.38
N SER A 220 -5.38 2.80 23.81
CA SER A 220 -4.78 4.15 23.74
C SER A 220 -3.42 4.25 24.41
N THR A 221 -3.21 3.54 25.53
CA THR A 221 -1.91 3.51 26.23
C THR A 221 -0.84 2.80 25.39
N PHE A 222 -1.17 1.63 24.83
CA PHE A 222 -0.27 0.90 23.95
C PHE A 222 0.12 1.75 22.73
N VAL A 223 -0.87 2.37 22.08
CA VAL A 223 -0.66 3.20 20.89
C VAL A 223 0.19 4.43 21.20
N ARG A 224 -0.07 5.10 22.32
CA ARG A 224 0.74 6.25 22.77
C ARG A 224 2.19 5.85 23.03
N ASP A 225 2.41 4.73 23.71
CA ASP A 225 3.76 4.24 24.02
C ASP A 225 4.51 3.80 22.75
N TRP A 226 3.79 3.20 21.78
CA TRP A 226 4.33 2.90 20.45
C TRP A 226 4.73 4.16 19.69
N LEU A 227 3.88 5.20 19.65
CA LEU A 227 4.18 6.47 18.97
C LEU A 227 5.42 7.17 19.56
N VAL A 228 5.53 7.21 20.89
CA VAL A 228 6.70 7.79 21.57
C VAL A 228 7.97 7.02 21.16
N MET A 229 7.91 5.69 21.20
CA MET A 229 9.03 4.84 20.80
C MET A 229 9.41 5.07 19.32
N ALA A 230 8.43 5.05 18.41
CA ALA A 230 8.68 5.17 16.98
C ALA A 230 9.33 6.51 16.64
N LYS A 231 8.82 7.61 17.22
CA LYS A 231 9.37 8.96 17.04
C LYS A 231 10.78 9.12 17.63
N ASP A 232 11.07 8.45 18.75
CA ASP A 232 12.38 8.52 19.43
C ASP A 232 13.44 7.65 18.75
N ARG A 233 13.06 6.44 18.29
CA ARG A 233 14.02 5.40 17.91
C ARG A 233 14.00 5.00 16.45
N LEU A 234 12.89 5.16 15.75
CA LEU A 234 12.71 4.61 14.39
C LEU A 234 12.72 5.71 13.31
N VAL A 235 12.92 6.97 13.69
CA VAL A 235 13.09 8.07 12.73
C VAL A 235 14.55 8.20 12.36
N ASP A 236 14.85 8.15 11.06
CA ASP A 236 16.17 8.46 10.51
C ASP A 236 16.51 9.94 10.77
N PRO A 237 17.64 10.24 11.43
CA PRO A 237 17.98 11.60 11.82
C PRO A 237 18.35 12.52 10.64
N LYS A 238 18.63 11.99 9.45
CA LYS A 238 19.00 12.82 8.29
C LYS A 238 17.78 13.37 7.56
N THR A 239 16.79 12.50 7.33
CA THR A 239 15.56 12.82 6.59
C THR A 239 14.40 13.22 7.51
N GLY A 240 14.42 12.74 8.75
CA GLY A 240 13.28 12.83 9.66
C GLY A 240 12.13 11.87 9.28
N LEU A 241 12.38 10.87 8.44
CA LEU A 241 11.42 9.84 8.08
C LEU A 241 11.59 8.58 8.93
N LEU A 242 10.51 7.83 9.12
CA LEU A 242 10.59 6.48 9.65
C LEU A 242 11.46 5.58 8.76
N VAL A 243 12.34 4.79 9.37
CA VAL A 243 13.12 3.73 8.70
C VAL A 243 12.24 2.55 8.31
N SER A 244 12.62 1.80 7.27
CA SER A 244 11.82 0.69 6.77
C SER A 244 11.98 -0.59 7.57
N SER A 245 13.22 -0.95 7.91
CA SER A 245 13.54 -2.20 8.60
C SER A 245 14.51 -1.99 9.78
N PHE A 246 14.32 -2.80 10.83
CA PHE A 246 15.13 -2.76 12.05
C PHE A 246 15.09 -4.11 12.76
N THR A 247 16.08 -4.42 13.60
CA THR A 247 16.06 -5.65 14.40
C THR A 247 15.11 -5.53 15.58
N VAL A 248 14.83 -6.65 16.26
CA VAL A 248 13.88 -6.70 17.38
C VAL A 248 14.24 -5.71 18.49
N ASP A 249 15.52 -5.42 18.70
CA ASP A 249 16.03 -4.44 19.67
C ASP A 249 16.00 -2.98 19.19
N GLY A 250 15.52 -2.73 17.96
CA GLY A 250 15.36 -1.40 17.37
C GLY A 250 16.59 -0.86 16.65
N ARG A 251 17.63 -1.67 16.42
CA ARG A 251 18.76 -1.24 15.60
C ARG A 251 18.34 -1.20 14.14
N HIS A 252 18.53 -0.05 13.50
CA HIS A 252 18.20 0.14 12.08
C HIS A 252 18.99 -0.85 11.21
N LEU A 253 18.28 -1.45 10.26
CA LEU A 253 18.86 -2.28 9.22
C LEU A 253 18.93 -1.46 7.93
N ASP A 254 17.77 -0.97 7.46
CA ASP A 254 17.65 -0.09 6.30
C ASP A 254 17.14 1.30 6.69
N GLY A 255 17.20 2.22 5.73
CA GLY A 255 16.77 3.61 5.89
C GLY A 255 15.29 3.80 5.55
N PRO A 256 14.86 5.05 5.32
CA PRO A 256 13.50 5.33 4.88
C PRO A 256 13.27 4.85 3.45
N GLU A 257 12.50 3.78 3.31
CA GLU A 257 12.23 3.14 2.02
C GLU A 257 10.86 3.53 1.48
N GLY A 258 10.80 3.80 0.18
CA GLY A 258 9.61 4.21 -0.54
C GLY A 258 8.50 3.18 -0.51
N SER A 259 8.80 1.92 -0.84
CA SER A 259 7.85 0.80 -0.78
C SER A 259 7.32 0.50 0.64
N SER A 260 7.89 1.14 1.67
CA SER A 260 7.45 1.00 3.06
C SER A 260 6.72 2.26 3.57
N ILE A 261 7.34 3.43 3.39
CA ILE A 261 6.93 4.68 4.04
C ILE A 261 5.56 5.15 3.58
N TRP A 262 5.21 4.99 2.30
CA TRP A 262 3.94 5.49 1.78
C TRP A 262 2.73 4.77 2.38
N MET A 263 2.85 3.45 2.58
CA MET A 263 1.85 2.69 3.30
C MET A 263 1.87 3.01 4.80
N ALA A 264 3.06 3.18 5.39
CA ALA A 264 3.18 3.54 6.79
C ALA A 264 2.49 4.87 7.12
N VAL A 265 2.68 5.91 6.30
CA VAL A 265 2.02 7.21 6.50
C VAL A 265 0.51 7.15 6.28
N HIS A 266 0.05 6.30 5.35
CA HIS A 266 -1.37 6.01 5.21
C HIS A 266 -1.93 5.39 6.50
N CYS A 267 -1.31 4.33 7.02
CA CYS A 267 -1.74 3.66 8.24
C CYS A 267 -1.71 4.60 9.47
N LEU A 268 -0.72 5.50 9.55
CA LEU A 268 -0.63 6.49 10.62
C LEU A 268 -1.85 7.43 10.67
N ARG A 269 -2.61 7.61 9.58
CA ARG A 269 -3.87 8.39 9.60
C ARG A 269 -4.90 7.83 10.59
N PHE A 270 -4.89 6.53 10.85
CA PHE A 270 -5.76 5.89 11.85
C PHE A 270 -5.24 6.04 13.29
N VAL A 271 -4.00 6.50 13.45
CA VAL A 271 -3.23 6.44 14.70
C VAL A 271 -2.92 7.82 15.26
N ASP A 272 -2.29 8.68 14.47
CA ASP A 272 -1.83 10.05 14.79
C ASP A 272 -1.74 10.86 13.47
N ASP A 273 -2.80 11.63 13.17
CA ASP A 273 -2.95 12.36 11.89
C ASP A 273 -1.86 13.43 11.69
N ASP A 274 -1.42 14.10 12.76
CA ASP A 274 -0.37 15.11 12.70
C ASP A 274 0.98 14.49 12.31
N PHE A 275 1.32 13.36 12.91
CA PHE A 275 2.53 12.62 12.56
C PHE A 275 2.44 12.04 11.15
N ALA A 276 1.28 11.52 10.75
CA ALA A 276 1.03 11.04 9.39
C ALA A 276 1.30 12.13 8.35
N ARG A 277 0.80 13.36 8.56
CA ARG A 277 0.99 14.50 7.66
C ARG A 277 2.43 14.97 7.59
N ASP A 278 3.13 15.05 8.73
CA ASP A 278 4.56 15.39 8.75
C ASP A 278 5.38 14.38 7.95
N GLN A 279 5.16 13.08 8.18
CA GLN A 279 5.87 12.02 7.48
C GLN A 279 5.55 12.00 5.98
N TYR A 280 4.29 12.19 5.58
CA TYR A 280 3.92 12.29 4.16
C TYR A 280 4.61 13.47 3.46
N ALA A 281 4.61 14.65 4.08
CA ALA A 281 5.24 15.84 3.51
C ALA A 281 6.76 15.65 3.31
N ARG A 282 7.42 15.00 4.28
CA ARG A 282 8.84 14.62 4.18
C ARG A 282 9.06 13.57 3.09
N ALA A 283 8.22 12.53 3.02
CA ALA A 283 8.36 11.47 2.05
C ALA A 283 8.21 12.01 0.63
N LYS A 284 7.24 12.91 0.40
CA LYS A 284 7.09 13.62 -0.88
C LYS A 284 8.29 14.49 -1.22
N THR A 285 8.90 15.12 -0.24
CA THR A 285 10.11 15.94 -0.46
C THR A 285 11.33 15.10 -0.80
N GLU A 286 11.55 13.99 -0.07
CA GLU A 286 12.74 13.15 -0.20
C GLU A 286 12.66 12.17 -1.37
N LEU A 287 11.47 11.61 -1.63
CA LEU A 287 11.26 10.49 -2.55
C LEU A 287 10.42 10.87 -3.78
N GLY A 288 9.52 11.85 -3.64
CA GLY A 288 8.63 12.26 -4.71
C GLY A 288 9.36 13.00 -5.82
N VAL A 289 9.05 12.66 -7.07
CA VAL A 289 9.65 13.26 -8.26
C VAL A 289 8.58 13.57 -9.30
N THR A 290 8.65 14.77 -9.86
CA THR A 290 7.86 15.17 -11.03
C THR A 290 8.78 15.70 -12.11
N ILE A 291 8.75 15.10 -13.29
CA ILE A 291 9.53 15.50 -14.46
C ILE A 291 8.61 15.59 -15.67
N LEU A 292 8.52 16.76 -16.29
CA LEU A 292 7.74 17.00 -17.53
C LEU A 292 6.27 16.56 -17.44
N GLY A 293 5.66 16.66 -16.26
CA GLY A 293 4.27 16.26 -15.99
C GLY A 293 4.07 14.79 -15.64
N PHE A 294 5.15 13.99 -15.60
CA PHE A 294 5.16 12.61 -15.10
C PHE A 294 5.63 12.57 -13.65
N GLY A 295 4.80 12.02 -12.78
CA GLY A 295 5.10 11.81 -11.36
C GLY A 295 5.55 10.37 -11.11
N PHE A 296 6.53 10.19 -10.24
CA PHE A 296 6.98 8.89 -9.73
C PHE A 296 7.63 9.08 -8.35
N ALA A 297 8.02 7.98 -7.72
CA ALA A 297 8.76 8.01 -6.46
C ALA A 297 10.04 7.18 -6.53
N ARG A 298 11.06 7.64 -5.82
CA ARG A 298 12.30 6.89 -5.58
C ARG A 298 12.10 5.85 -4.50
N GLU A 299 12.92 4.82 -4.52
CA GLU A 299 12.98 3.85 -3.42
C GLU A 299 13.69 4.43 -2.19
N TRP A 300 14.83 5.09 -2.40
CA TRP A 300 15.65 5.61 -1.32
C TRP A 300 15.82 7.13 -1.43
N PRO A 301 15.93 7.84 -0.30
CA PRO A 301 16.31 9.25 -0.30
C PRO A 301 17.75 9.38 -0.80
N HIS A 302 18.13 10.54 -1.34
CA HIS A 302 19.50 10.78 -1.80
C HIS A 302 20.56 10.65 -0.68
N SER A 303 20.14 10.71 0.58
CA SER A 303 21.00 10.59 1.75
C SER A 303 21.28 9.13 2.17
N TRP A 304 20.69 8.15 1.46
CA TRP A 304 20.78 6.72 1.73
C TRP A 304 21.17 5.92 0.47
N GLU A 305 22.02 4.92 0.65
CA GLU A 305 22.36 3.94 -0.40
C GLU A 305 21.82 2.57 0.06
N GLY A 306 20.59 2.25 -0.35
CA GLY A 306 19.94 0.98 -0.04
C GLY A 306 20.06 -0.02 -1.19
N VAL A 307 19.87 -1.31 -0.87
CA VAL A 307 19.79 -2.37 -1.89
C VAL A 307 18.37 -2.34 -2.47
N MET A 308 18.25 -2.43 -3.80
CA MET A 308 16.94 -2.66 -4.41
C MET A 308 16.54 -4.11 -4.17
N ASP A 309 15.41 -4.30 -3.52
CA ASP A 309 14.87 -5.61 -3.20
C ASP A 309 13.71 -6.00 -4.14
N VAL A 310 12.93 -7.01 -3.75
CA VAL A 310 11.81 -7.50 -4.57
C VAL A 310 10.69 -6.47 -4.68
N ASP A 311 10.45 -5.68 -3.63
CA ASP A 311 9.33 -4.74 -3.56
C ASP A 311 9.66 -3.43 -4.26
N SER A 312 10.94 -3.09 -4.39
CA SER A 312 11.41 -2.00 -5.26
C SER A 312 10.96 -2.16 -6.72
N GLY A 313 10.79 -3.40 -7.20
CA GLY A 313 10.51 -3.70 -8.61
C GLY A 313 11.67 -3.31 -9.56
N PRO A 314 11.50 -3.42 -10.88
CA PRO A 314 12.54 -3.07 -11.86
C PRO A 314 12.72 -1.55 -11.95
N VAL A 315 13.60 -0.99 -11.12
CA VAL A 315 13.91 0.45 -11.11
C VAL A 315 14.41 0.91 -12.48
N ILE A 316 13.79 1.96 -13.03
CA ILE A 316 14.21 2.52 -14.33
C ILE A 316 15.56 3.23 -14.16
N PRO A 317 16.64 2.75 -14.80
CA PRO A 317 17.96 3.35 -14.66
C PRO A 317 17.94 4.83 -15.04
N PHE A 318 18.75 5.66 -14.36
CA PHE A 318 18.89 7.11 -14.55
C PHE A 318 17.72 7.98 -14.08
N LEU A 319 16.53 7.41 -13.87
CA LEU A 319 15.38 8.11 -13.28
C LEU A 319 15.19 7.76 -11.80
N ASP A 320 15.77 6.66 -11.33
CA ASP A 320 15.56 6.09 -9.99
C ASP A 320 14.07 5.87 -9.67
N ALA A 321 13.25 5.65 -10.71
CA ALA A 321 11.83 5.42 -10.58
C ALA A 321 11.58 3.97 -10.16
N SER A 322 11.10 3.77 -8.93
CA SER A 322 10.73 2.46 -8.39
C SER A 322 9.24 2.20 -8.61
N PRO A 323 8.86 1.10 -9.30
CA PRO A 323 7.46 0.71 -9.42
C PRO A 323 6.77 0.47 -8.07
N GLY A 324 7.44 -0.13 -7.09
CA GLY A 324 6.85 -0.38 -5.77
C GLY A 324 6.59 0.90 -4.98
N SER A 325 7.62 1.74 -4.85
CA SER A 325 7.50 3.05 -4.21
C SER A 325 6.48 3.92 -4.94
N SER A 326 6.47 3.94 -6.29
CA SER A 326 5.49 4.74 -7.05
C SER A 326 4.06 4.22 -6.90
N GLY A 327 3.87 2.90 -6.85
CA GLY A 327 2.58 2.26 -6.59
C GLY A 327 2.02 2.67 -5.24
N LEU A 328 2.84 2.61 -4.18
CA LEU A 328 2.43 3.02 -2.85
C LEU A 328 2.39 4.55 -2.69
N ALA A 329 3.13 5.31 -3.47
CA ALA A 329 2.99 6.77 -3.53
C ALA A 329 1.59 7.19 -4.01
N LEU A 330 0.93 6.39 -4.86
CA LEU A 330 -0.49 6.61 -5.19
C LEU A 330 -1.37 6.43 -3.94
N VAL A 331 -1.09 5.42 -3.11
CA VAL A 331 -1.78 5.21 -1.83
C VAL A 331 -1.56 6.40 -0.91
N GLY A 332 -0.33 6.91 -0.81
CA GLY A 332 0.00 8.11 -0.05
C GLY A 332 -0.72 9.35 -0.59
N ALA A 333 -0.51 9.71 -1.86
CA ALA A 333 -1.15 10.87 -2.48
C ALA A 333 -2.67 10.81 -2.36
N GLY A 334 -3.23 9.61 -2.51
CA GLY A 334 -4.63 9.36 -2.34
C GLY A 334 -5.14 9.52 -0.90
N ALA A 335 -4.37 9.07 0.09
CA ALA A 335 -4.74 9.20 1.50
C ALA A 335 -4.78 10.66 1.95
N PHE A 336 -3.89 11.51 1.41
CA PHE A 336 -3.69 12.90 1.81
C PHE A 336 -4.32 13.93 0.86
N ASP A 337 -5.18 13.48 -0.06
CA ASP A 337 -5.88 14.32 -1.05
C ASP A 337 -4.94 15.23 -1.87
N ASP A 338 -3.76 14.70 -2.20
CA ASP A 338 -2.74 15.38 -2.99
C ASP A 338 -3.01 15.17 -4.49
N GLU A 339 -4.12 15.75 -4.96
CA GLU A 339 -4.58 15.62 -6.34
C GLU A 339 -3.52 15.97 -7.41
N PRO A 340 -2.67 17.01 -7.24
CA PRO A 340 -1.63 17.29 -8.22
C PRO A 340 -0.65 16.13 -8.37
N TYR A 341 -0.14 15.59 -7.26
CA TYR A 341 0.81 14.49 -7.32
C TYR A 341 0.15 13.18 -7.76
N LEU A 342 -1.09 12.93 -7.31
CA LEU A 342 -1.88 11.79 -7.77
C LEU A 342 -2.07 11.82 -9.29
N ARG A 343 -2.42 12.99 -9.86
CA ARG A 343 -2.57 13.14 -11.32
C ARG A 343 -1.27 12.85 -12.06
N GLU A 344 -0.14 13.35 -11.55
CA GLU A 344 1.18 13.14 -12.14
C GLU A 344 1.60 11.66 -12.08
N LEU A 345 1.35 10.98 -10.96
CA LEU A 345 1.58 9.54 -10.80
C LEU A 345 0.70 8.74 -11.76
N LEU A 346 -0.61 9.02 -11.82
CA LEU A 346 -1.53 8.35 -12.74
C LEU A 346 -1.14 8.60 -14.20
N THR A 347 -0.66 9.80 -14.55
CA THR A 347 -0.14 10.11 -15.90
C THR A 347 1.02 9.18 -16.26
N THR A 348 1.93 8.91 -15.31
CA THR A 348 3.01 7.94 -15.49
C THR A 348 2.49 6.51 -15.64
N VAL A 349 1.48 6.11 -14.85
CA VAL A 349 0.88 4.77 -14.98
C VAL A 349 0.20 4.59 -16.34
N HIS A 350 -0.55 5.58 -16.82
CA HIS A 350 -1.19 5.53 -18.15
C HIS A 350 -0.16 5.42 -19.27
N PHE A 351 0.98 6.09 -19.12
CA PHE A 351 2.08 6.03 -20.08
C PHE A 351 2.87 4.72 -20.04
N ALA A 352 3.21 4.24 -18.84
CA ALA A 352 4.17 3.16 -18.66
C ALA A 352 3.52 1.78 -18.47
N ALA A 353 2.33 1.73 -17.85
CA ALA A 353 1.65 0.49 -17.52
C ALA A 353 0.48 0.14 -18.45
N PHE A 354 0.03 1.10 -19.28
CA PHE A 354 -0.97 0.95 -20.34
C PHE A 354 -2.31 0.32 -19.89
N PRO A 355 -3.39 1.11 -19.71
CA PRO A 355 -4.69 0.56 -19.37
C PRO A 355 -5.24 -0.29 -20.53
N VAL A 356 -5.64 -1.52 -20.23
CA VAL A 356 -6.30 -2.47 -21.13
C VAL A 356 -7.73 -2.64 -20.65
N ARG A 357 -8.67 -2.50 -21.58
CA ARG A 357 -10.12 -2.65 -21.31
C ARG A 357 -10.72 -3.76 -22.15
N GLU A 358 -11.50 -4.60 -21.50
CA GLU A 358 -12.21 -5.72 -22.10
C GLU A 358 -13.50 -5.97 -21.30
N ASP A 359 -14.65 -6.07 -21.98
CA ASP A 359 -15.94 -6.42 -21.37
C ASP A 359 -16.33 -5.61 -20.11
N GLY A 360 -16.04 -4.30 -20.07
CA GLY A 360 -16.36 -3.43 -18.94
C GLY A 360 -15.42 -3.57 -17.75
N GLN A 361 -14.29 -4.26 -17.94
CA GLN A 361 -13.22 -4.39 -16.97
C GLN A 361 -11.99 -3.62 -17.43
N MET A 362 -11.17 -3.17 -16.48
CA MET A 362 -9.87 -2.55 -16.72
C MET A 362 -8.77 -3.26 -15.93
N ARG A 363 -7.59 -3.33 -16.54
CA ARG A 363 -6.31 -3.69 -15.90
C ARG A 363 -5.18 -2.88 -16.49
N PHE A 364 -4.02 -2.85 -15.85
CA PHE A 364 -2.81 -2.33 -16.47
C PHE A 364 -1.98 -3.48 -17.07
N ALA A 365 -1.54 -3.32 -18.32
CA ALA A 365 -0.81 -4.35 -19.06
C ALA A 365 0.54 -4.71 -18.40
N ALA A 366 1.24 -3.72 -17.84
CA ALA A 366 2.50 -3.91 -17.14
C ALA A 366 2.31 -4.00 -15.61
N SER A 367 1.15 -4.48 -15.18
CA SER A 367 0.77 -4.72 -13.78
C SER A 367 0.39 -6.18 -13.58
N ASN A 368 0.16 -6.56 -12.33
CA ASN A 368 -0.43 -7.82 -11.91
C ASN A 368 -1.60 -7.53 -10.96
N GLN A 369 -2.21 -8.57 -10.39
CA GLN A 369 -3.39 -8.40 -9.54
C GLN A 369 -3.12 -7.50 -8.31
N VAL A 370 -1.95 -7.59 -7.67
CA VAL A 370 -1.64 -6.71 -6.52
C VAL A 370 -1.47 -5.25 -6.95
N GLY A 371 -0.81 -4.98 -8.08
CA GLY A 371 -0.66 -3.62 -8.60
C GLY A 371 -2.00 -2.97 -8.93
N ASP A 372 -2.91 -3.73 -9.56
CA ASP A 372 -4.27 -3.26 -9.85
C ASP A 372 -5.08 -3.02 -8.56
N ALA A 373 -4.93 -3.88 -7.54
CA ALA A 373 -5.58 -3.70 -6.24
C ALA A 373 -5.06 -2.48 -5.47
N VAL A 374 -3.75 -2.23 -5.51
CA VAL A 374 -3.11 -1.02 -4.94
C VAL A 374 -3.64 0.23 -5.63
N MET A 375 -3.76 0.21 -6.96
CA MET A 375 -4.34 1.31 -7.73
C MET A 375 -5.80 1.56 -7.36
N LEU A 376 -6.61 0.51 -7.33
CA LEU A 376 -8.01 0.61 -6.92
C LEU A 376 -8.10 1.23 -5.53
N TYR A 377 -7.30 0.73 -4.59
CA TYR A 377 -7.27 1.23 -3.22
C TYR A 377 -6.93 2.72 -3.18
N ALA A 378 -5.86 3.14 -3.85
CA ALA A 378 -5.45 4.54 -3.98
C ALA A 378 -6.56 5.47 -4.46
N CYS A 379 -7.51 4.99 -5.26
CA CYS A 379 -8.56 5.79 -5.86
C CYS A 379 -9.85 5.86 -5.02
N VAL A 380 -10.05 4.91 -4.10
CA VAL A 380 -11.30 4.81 -3.32
C VAL A 380 -11.17 5.18 -1.84
N GLN A 381 -9.98 5.52 -1.35
CA GLN A 381 -9.76 5.86 0.06
C GLN A 381 -10.61 7.06 0.53
N GLY A 382 -10.88 7.09 1.84
CA GLY A 382 -11.60 8.19 2.51
C GLY A 382 -12.72 7.65 3.39
N PRO A 383 -13.77 7.03 2.82
CA PRO A 383 -14.96 6.61 3.54
C PRO A 383 -14.68 5.69 4.76
N LEU A 384 -13.70 4.80 4.66
CA LEU A 384 -13.32 3.91 5.76
C LEU A 384 -12.70 4.68 6.93
N LEU A 385 -11.78 5.61 6.64
CA LEU A 385 -11.13 6.44 7.66
C LEU A 385 -12.13 7.39 8.33
N GLU A 386 -13.00 8.02 7.54
CA GLU A 386 -14.07 8.89 8.03
C GLU A 386 -14.98 8.13 9.00
N ARG A 387 -15.41 6.92 8.63
CA ARG A 387 -16.29 6.11 9.49
C ARG A 387 -15.64 5.71 10.82
N ILE A 388 -14.34 5.40 10.82
CA ILE A 388 -13.59 5.09 12.05
C ILE A 388 -13.39 6.34 12.92
N THR A 389 -13.11 7.49 12.32
CA THR A 389 -12.86 8.74 13.04
C THR A 389 -14.14 9.38 13.58
N GLU A 390 -15.25 9.31 12.84
CA GLU A 390 -16.58 9.72 13.31
C GLU A 390 -17.12 8.81 14.42
N GLY A 391 -16.82 7.50 14.37
CA GLY A 391 -17.17 6.56 15.43
C GLY A 391 -16.54 6.92 16.78
N ASN A 392 -15.34 7.53 16.78
CA ASN A 392 -14.61 7.93 17.98
C ASN A 392 -15.08 9.27 18.59
N THR A 393 -16.00 10.00 17.95
CA THR A 393 -16.54 11.29 18.45
C THR A 393 -17.93 11.19 19.07
N ARG A 394 -18.51 9.98 19.16
CA ARG A 394 -19.75 9.70 19.89
C ARG A 394 -19.45 8.93 21.17
#